data_AF-A0A0H1R7T4-F1
#
_entry.id   AF-A0A0H1R7T4-F1
#
_cell.length_a   1.000
_cell.length_b   1.000
_cell.length_c   1.000
_cell.angle_alpha   90.00
_cell.angle_beta   90.00
_cell.angle_gamma   90.00
#
_symmetry.space_group_name_H-M   'P 1'
#
loop_
_entity.id
_entity.type
_entity.pdbx_description
1 polymer ?
#
loop_
_entity_poly.entity_id
_entity_poly.type
_entity_poly.pdbx_seq_one_letter_code
_entity_poly.pdbx_strand_id
1 'polypeptide(L)' 'MDLIGALTSFSVGTLDGRDAMMVIEMATSPEEYERGVRRQLPVAMTPEHARELGEALLLAAKAALMGDTPSYAVN' A
#
# COMPACT_ATOMS: atom_id res chain seq x y z
N MET A 1 13.14 -15.46 3.59
CA MET A 1 12.41 -14.68 2.58
C MET A 1 11.43 -13.82 3.34
N ASP A 2 11.63 -12.51 3.36
CA ASP A 2 10.65 -11.58 3.91
C ASP A 2 9.40 -11.66 3.05
N LEU A 3 8.37 -12.36 3.54
CA LEU A 3 7.05 -12.33 2.92
C LEU A 3 6.50 -10.93 3.11
N ILE A 4 6.59 -10.11 2.06
CA ILE A 4 5.79 -8.90 1.96
C ILE A 4 4.33 -9.37 2.00
N GLY A 5 3.63 -9.00 3.08
CA GLY A 5 2.23 -9.37 3.26
C GLY A 5 1.40 -8.91 2.06
N ALA A 6 0.43 -9.73 1.65
CA ALA A 6 -0.45 -9.35 0.55
C ALA A 6 -1.34 -8.19 0.99
N LEU A 7 -1.28 -7.07 0.26
CA LEU A 7 -2.23 -5.97 0.41
C LEU A 7 -3.62 -6.48 -0.01
N THR A 8 -4.57 -6.45 0.91
CA THR A 8 -5.92 -6.98 0.67
C THR A 8 -6.95 -5.88 0.47
N SER A 9 -6.78 -4.75 1.16
CA SER A 9 -7.63 -3.56 1.07
C SER A 9 -6.85 -2.34 1.59
N PHE A 10 -7.25 -1.16 1.15
CA PHE A 10 -6.85 0.10 1.78
C PHE A 10 -8.01 1.10 1.77
N SER A 11 -8.06 1.98 2.76
CA SER A 11 -8.99 3.10 2.81
C SER A 11 -8.27 4.38 3.18
N VAL A 12 -8.75 5.52 2.67
CA VAL A 12 -8.19 6.84 2.93
C VAL A 12 -9.28 7.77 3.43
N GLY A 13 -8.96 8.58 4.43
CA GLY A 13 -9.84 9.60 4.98
C GLY A 13 -9.03 10.79 5.53
N THR A 14 -9.72 11.71 6.19
CA THR A 14 -9.09 12.81 6.91
C THR A 14 -9.24 12.60 8.41
N LEU A 15 -8.21 12.95 9.18
CA LEU A 15 -8.24 13.06 10.64
C LEU A 15 -8.44 14.54 10.98
N ASP A 16 -9.52 14.84 11.72
CA ASP A 16 -9.89 16.19 12.14
C ASP A 16 -9.96 17.24 11.01
N GLY A 17 -10.12 16.78 9.76
CA GLY A 17 -10.17 17.62 8.56
C GLY A 17 -8.83 18.28 8.17
N ARG A 18 -7.71 17.90 8.81
CA ARG A 18 -6.39 18.52 8.59
C ARG A 18 -5.35 17.54 8.10
N ASP A 19 -5.30 16.37 8.71
CA ASP A 19 -4.33 15.34 8.37
C ASP A 19 -5.00 14.26 7.51
N ALA A 20 -4.21 13.57 6.69
CA ALA A 20 -4.65 12.41 5.95
C ALA A 20 -4.41 11.15 6.78
N MET A 21 -5.37 10.22 6.74
CA MET A 21 -5.24 8.90 7.35
C MET A 21 -5.46 7.84 6.29
N MET A 22 -4.52 6.91 6.19
CA MET A 22 -4.65 5.70 5.38
C MET A 22 -4.67 4.48 6.29
N VAL A 23 -5.63 3.57 6.08
CA VAL A 23 -5.64 2.27 6.74
C VAL A 23 -5.30 1.21 5.70
N ILE A 24 -4.22 0.48 5.92
CA ILE A 24 -3.78 -0.63 5.08
C ILE A 24 -4.20 -1.94 5.74
N GLU A 25 -4.90 -2.81 5.01
CA GLU A 25 -5.23 -4.17 5.45
C GLU A 25 -4.34 -5.20 4.78
N MET A 26 -3.59 -5.96 5.57
CA MET A 26 -2.63 -6.96 5.08
C MET A 26 -2.88 -8.34 5.70
N ALA A 27 -2.52 -9.37 4.93
CA ALA A 27 -2.29 -10.71 5.45
C ALA A 27 -0.78 -11.00 5.39
N THR A 28 -0.18 -11.41 6.51
CA THR A 28 1.29 -11.61 6.59
C THR A 28 1.74 -13.00 6.15
N SER A 29 0.78 -13.89 5.90
CA SER A 29 1.02 -15.20 5.28
C SER A 29 -0.14 -15.60 4.35
N PRO A 30 0.07 -16.53 3.40
CA PRO A 30 -1.00 -17.10 2.58
C PRO A 30 -2.10 -17.75 3.42
N GLU A 31 -1.75 -18.42 4.52
CA GLU A 31 -2.73 -19.06 5.41
C GLU A 31 -3.59 -18.03 6.14
N GLU A 32 -3.01 -16.88 6.56
CA GLU A 32 -3.79 -15.75 7.06
C GLU A 32 -4.72 -15.20 5.97
N TYR A 33 -4.24 -15.13 4.73
CA TYR A 33 -5.03 -14.66 3.61
C TYR A 33 -6.27 -15.52 3.39
N GLU A 34 -6.07 -16.84 3.27
CA GLU A 34 -7.10 -17.86 3.03
C GLU A 34 -8.12 -17.95 4.16
N ARG A 35 -7.67 -17.80 5.41
CA ARG A 35 -8.54 -17.81 6.60
C ARG A 35 -9.27 -16.49 6.84
N GLY A 36 -9.06 -15.48 5.99
CA GLY A 36 -9.67 -14.16 6.13
C GLY A 36 -9.11 -13.35 7.31
N VAL A 37 -7.94 -13.72 7.84
CA VAL A 37 -7.25 -12.94 8.87
C VAL A 37 -6.68 -11.68 8.22
N ARG A 38 -6.98 -10.52 8.79
CA ARG A 38 -6.56 -9.20 8.29
C ARG A 38 -5.95 -8.40 9.42
N ARG A 39 -4.81 -7.78 9.16
CA ARG A 39 -4.13 -6.87 10.07
C ARG A 39 -4.25 -5.45 9.54
N GLN A 40 -4.65 -4.53 10.40
CA GLN A 40 -4.79 -3.12 10.05
C GLN A 40 -3.53 -2.36 10.46
N LEU A 41 -2.99 -1.59 9.53
CA LEU A 41 -1.91 -0.65 9.78
C LEU A 41 -2.42 0.77 9.47
N PRO A 42 -2.78 1.56 10.50
CA PRO A 42 -3.13 2.96 10.32
C PRO A 42 -1.87 3.79 10.12
N VAL A 43 -1.89 4.67 9.13
CA VAL A 43 -0.82 5.62 8.81
C VAL A 43 -1.41 7.02 8.77
N ALA A 44 -1.03 7.85 9.73
CA ALA A 44 -1.34 9.28 9.74
C ALA A 44 -0.21 10.05 9.05
N MET A 45 -0.57 11.02 8.21
CA MET A 45 0.39 11.83 7.47
C MET A 45 -0.17 13.22 7.17
N THR A 46 0.71 14.18 6.93
CA THR A 46 0.30 15.52 6.50
C THR A 46 -0.29 15.48 5.08
N PRO A 47 -1.07 16.49 4.67
CA PRO A 47 -1.59 16.59 3.30
C PRO A 47 -0.51 16.53 2.21
N GLU A 48 0.66 17.09 2.46
CA GLU A 48 1.79 17.11 1.53
C GLU A 48 2.33 15.70 1.28
N HIS A 49 2.57 14.94 2.37
CA HIS A 49 3.03 13.56 2.27
C HIS A 49 1.98 12.64 1.63
N ALA A 50 0.68 12.89 1.87
CA ALA A 50 -0.39 12.14 1.21
C ALA A 50 -0.39 12.36 -0.31
N ARG A 51 -0.13 13.60 -0.75
CA ARG A 51 0.01 13.93 -2.17
C ARG A 51 1.23 13.25 -2.78
N GLU A 52 2.38 13.34 -2.12
CA GLU A 52 3.62 12.67 -2.58
C GLU A 52 3.45 11.16 -2.69
N LEU A 53 2.81 10.52 -1.70
CA LEU A 53 2.48 9.10 -1.74
C LEU A 53 1.57 8.77 -2.92
N GLY A 54 0.52 9.55 -3.15
CA GLY A 54 -0.37 9.38 -4.29
C GLY A 54 0.35 9.48 -5.64
N GLU A 55 1.24 10.46 -5.80
CA GLU A 55 2.07 10.64 -7.00
C GLU A 55 3.02 9.44 -7.22
N ALA A 56 3.66 8.95 -6.15
CA ALA A 56 4.52 7.78 -6.21
C ALA A 56 3.75 6.51 -6.60
N LEU A 57 2.56 6.30 -6.05
CA LEU A 57 1.69 5.17 -6.39
C LEU A 57 1.24 5.23 -7.86
N LEU A 58 0.86 6.41 -8.36
CA LEU A 58 0.51 6.59 -9.77
C LEU A 58 1.69 6.30 -10.69
N LEU A 59 2.89 6.73 -10.32
CA LEU A 59 4.11 6.44 -11.08
C LEU A 59 4.41 4.92 -11.09
N ALA A 60 4.31 4.26 -9.95
CA ALA A 60 4.50 2.81 -9.82
C ALA A 60 3.45 2.04 -10.64
N ALA A 61 2.18 2.44 -10.60
CA ALA A 61 1.12 1.85 -11.39
C ALA A 61 1.37 2.02 -12.90
N LYS A 62 1.79 3.21 -13.33
CA LYS A 62 2.20 3.45 -14.72
C LYS A 62 3.38 2.56 -15.12
N ALA A 63 4.42 2.46 -14.29
CA ALA A 63 5.56 1.60 -14.56
C ALA A 63 5.16 0.12 -14.69
N ALA A 64 4.28 -0.36 -13.80
CA ALA A 64 3.74 -1.72 -13.86
C ALA A 64 2.93 -1.98 -15.14
N LEU A 65 2.08 -1.02 -15.54
CA LEU A 65 1.30 -1.10 -16.77
C LEU A 65 2.14 -0.96 -18.05
N MET A 66 3.28 -0.26 -17.97
CA MET A 66 4.22 -0.09 -19.08
C MET A 66 5.15 -1.30 -19.26
N GLY A 67 5.16 -2.28 -18.35
CA GLY A 67 6.15 -3.35 -18.29
C GLY A 67 5.59 -4.73 -17.98
N ASP A 68 4.91 -5.33 -18.96
CA ASP A 68 4.61 -6.77 -19.05
C ASP A 68 5.90 -7.63 -19.25
N THR A 69 6.97 -7.35 -18.50
CA THR A 69 8.17 -8.20 -18.37
C THR A 69 8.93 -7.83 -17.08
N PRO A 70 9.29 -8.80 -16.22
CA PRO A 70 9.99 -8.52 -14.96
C PRO A 70 11.41 -8.02 -15.25
N SER A 71 11.68 -6.75 -14.98
CA SER A 71 13.05 -6.25 -14.89
C SER A 71 13.57 -6.52 -13.49
N TYR A 72 14.35 -7.58 -13.36
CA TYR A 72 15.24 -7.78 -12.22
C TYR A 72 16.29 -6.66 -12.25
N ALA A 73 15.99 -5.53 -11.65
CA ALA A 73 17.00 -4.55 -11.26
C ALA A 73 17.30 -4.75 -9.76
N VAL A 74 18.19 -5.70 -9.50
CA VAL A 74 18.97 -5.74 -8.26
C VAL A 74 20.15 -4.79 -8.43
N ASN A 75 20.36 -3.89 -7.46
CA ASN A 75 21.67 -3.24 -7.27
C ASN A 75 22.67 -4.26 -6.73
#